data_AF-A0AAU0UJW2-F1
#
_entry.id   AF-A0AAU0UJW2-F1
#
_cell.length_a   1.000
_cell.length_b   1.000
_cell.length_c   1.000
_cell.angle_alpha   90.00
_cell.angle_beta   90.00
_cell.angle_gamma   90.00
#
_symmetry.space_group_name_H-M   'P 1'
#
loop_
_entity.id
_entity.type
_entity.pdbx_description
1 polymer ?
#
loop_
_entity_poly.entity_id
_entity_poly.type
_entity_poly.pdbx_seq_one_letter_code
_entity_poly.pdbx_strand_id
1 'polypeptide(L)'
;MHKIRTNNLKELTIAVLTEMEKAHYCDKYIQQVRSTCTLLENMADRMGKDTLDDELSQAFIDDSSHFRTGAYSKSRFKRHSRCIHILKTYRDTGISDWPSLPRAPVLDELTAPQLIEAYTSFIHHMREEIGLNKNTIDGYKRFVHHFLLYCEENRCRTTGEIQSGDVPSFLEVLCRDRYQPTSIGAHLPG
;
A
#
# COMPACT_ATOMS: atom_id res chain seq x y z
N MET A 1 -29.21 -10.19 -9.19
CA MET A 1 -27.89 -9.60 -9.51
C MET A 1 -27.27 -10.39 -10.65
N HIS A 2 -27.10 -9.77 -11.82
CA HIS A 2 -26.57 -10.43 -13.01
C HIS A 2 -25.09 -10.78 -12.83
N LYS A 3 -24.77 -12.08 -12.89
CA LYS A 3 -23.40 -12.58 -13.12
C LYS A 3 -22.99 -12.17 -14.53
N ILE A 4 -22.19 -11.11 -14.66
CA ILE A 4 -21.53 -10.85 -15.95
C ILE A 4 -20.37 -11.86 -16.02
N ARG A 5 -20.59 -12.96 -16.75
CA ARG A 5 -19.53 -13.89 -17.16
C ARG A 5 -18.84 -13.28 -18.39
N THR A 6 -18.22 -12.11 -18.23
CA THR A 6 -17.49 -11.49 -19.33
C THR A 6 -16.15 -12.16 -19.49
N ASN A 7 -16.03 -12.96 -20.55
CA ASN A 7 -14.77 -13.58 -20.92
C ASN A 7 -13.84 -12.60 -21.65
N ASN A 8 -14.39 -11.51 -22.20
CA ASN A 8 -13.62 -10.51 -22.91
C ASN A 8 -12.71 -9.74 -21.95
N LEU A 9 -11.42 -9.70 -22.27
CA LEU A 9 -10.39 -9.07 -21.45
C LEU A 9 -10.63 -7.57 -21.23
N LYS A 10 -11.06 -6.83 -22.27
CA LYS A 10 -11.27 -5.38 -22.18
C LYS A 10 -12.47 -5.06 -21.28
N GLU A 11 -13.55 -5.82 -21.41
CA GLU A 11 -14.71 -5.69 -20.53
C GLU A 11 -14.37 -6.06 -19.07
N LEU A 12 -13.54 -7.10 -18.88
CA LEU A 12 -13.04 -7.50 -17.57
C LEU A 12 -12.17 -6.40 -16.93
N THR A 13 -11.27 -5.77 -17.70
CA THR A 13 -10.47 -4.63 -17.25
C THR A 13 -11.36 -3.48 -16.80
N ILE A 14 -12.35 -3.10 -17.62
CA ILE A 14 -13.28 -2.00 -17.31
C ILE A 14 -14.05 -2.28 -16.02
N ALA A 15 -14.62 -3.49 -15.91
CA ALA A 15 -15.38 -3.88 -14.72
C ALA A 15 -14.53 -3.83 -13.45
N VAL A 16 -13.29 -4.33 -13.51
CA VAL A 16 -12.33 -4.26 -12.41
C VAL A 16 -12.03 -2.81 -12.01
N LEU A 17 -11.74 -1.93 -12.97
CA LEU A 17 -11.44 -0.53 -12.68
C LEU A 17 -12.64 0.21 -12.08
N THR A 18 -13.84 -0.03 -12.59
CA THR A 18 -15.07 0.53 -12.03
C THR A 18 -15.32 0.06 -10.60
N GLU A 19 -15.07 -1.21 -10.29
CA GLU A 19 -15.18 -1.71 -8.91
C GLU A 19 -14.11 -1.10 -7.99
N MET A 20 -12.90 -0.85 -8.48
CA MET A 20 -11.88 -0.12 -7.71
C MET A 20 -12.32 1.33 -7.41
N GLU A 21 -12.95 2.00 -8.36
CA GLU A 21 -13.49 3.36 -8.17
C GLU A 21 -14.61 3.35 -7.11
N LYS A 22 -15.55 2.41 -7.19
CA LYS A 22 -16.62 2.22 -6.20
C LYS A 22 -16.10 1.89 -4.80
N ALA A 23 -15.02 1.11 -4.72
CA ALA A 23 -14.35 0.77 -3.47
C ALA A 23 -13.43 1.89 -2.94
N HIS A 24 -13.42 3.06 -3.59
CA HIS A 24 -12.66 4.25 -3.18
C HIS A 24 -11.15 4.00 -3.04
N TYR A 25 -10.57 3.20 -3.95
CA TYR A 25 -9.11 3.13 -4.07
C TYR A 25 -8.53 4.49 -4.49
N CYS A 26 -7.29 4.76 -4.11
CA CYS A 26 -6.65 6.01 -4.49
C CYS A 26 -6.35 6.06 -6.00
N ASP A 27 -6.52 7.25 -6.60
CA ASP A 27 -6.37 7.45 -8.06
C ASP A 27 -5.03 6.96 -8.59
N LYS A 28 -3.94 7.21 -7.84
CA LYS A 28 -2.60 6.78 -8.24
C LYS A 28 -2.51 5.25 -8.39
N TYR A 29 -3.18 4.51 -7.51
CA TYR A 29 -3.20 3.06 -7.57
C TYR A 29 -4.12 2.55 -8.68
N ILE A 30 -5.28 3.17 -8.88
CA ILE A 30 -6.18 2.88 -10.02
C ILE A 30 -5.43 3.07 -11.34
N GLN A 31 -4.69 4.18 -11.49
CA GLN A 31 -3.89 4.44 -12.70
C GLN A 31 -2.78 3.39 -12.89
N GLN A 32 -2.13 2.96 -11.83
CA GLN A 32 -1.11 1.90 -11.91
C GLN A 32 -1.70 0.57 -12.40
N VAL A 33 -2.88 0.18 -11.89
CA VAL A 33 -3.59 -1.02 -12.35
C VAL A 33 -4.01 -0.86 -13.80
N ARG A 34 -4.62 0.27 -14.16
CA ARG A 34 -5.03 0.59 -15.54
C ARG A 34 -3.86 0.46 -16.53
N SER A 35 -2.72 1.09 -16.23
CA SER A 35 -1.52 0.98 -17.09
C SER A 35 -1.03 -0.47 -17.23
N THR A 36 -1.13 -1.27 -16.17
CA THR A 36 -0.73 -2.68 -16.22
C THR A 36 -1.71 -3.51 -17.06
N CYS A 37 -3.02 -3.29 -16.93
CA CYS A 37 -4.02 -3.94 -17.77
C CYS A 37 -3.87 -3.56 -19.26
N THR A 38 -3.55 -2.31 -19.58
CA THR A 38 -3.25 -1.90 -20.96
C THR A 38 -2.05 -2.66 -21.55
N LEU A 39 -1.02 -2.94 -20.74
CA LEU A 39 0.11 -3.77 -21.20
C LEU A 39 -0.32 -5.21 -21.49
N LEU A 40 -1.21 -5.76 -20.67
CA LEU A 40 -1.80 -7.09 -20.88
C LEU A 40 -2.67 -7.12 -22.14
N GLU A 41 -3.51 -6.11 -22.35
CA GLU A 41 -4.35 -5.97 -23.55
C GLU A 41 -3.50 -5.88 -24.82
N ASN A 42 -2.42 -5.08 -24.82
CA ASN A 42 -1.47 -5.00 -25.93
C ASN A 42 -0.75 -6.34 -26.18
N MET A 43 -0.55 -7.15 -25.14
CA MET A 43 -0.01 -8.50 -25.30
C MET A 43 -1.05 -9.45 -25.90
N ALA A 44 -2.30 -9.37 -25.43
CA ALA A 44 -3.41 -10.15 -25.96
C ALA A 44 -3.63 -9.86 -27.45
N ASP A 45 -3.66 -8.57 -27.84
CA ASP A 45 -3.78 -8.13 -29.24
C ASP A 45 -2.64 -8.70 -30.11
N ARG A 46 -1.39 -8.72 -29.60
CA ARG A 46 -0.23 -9.33 -30.30
C ARG A 46 -0.33 -10.85 -30.41
N MET A 47 -0.97 -11.51 -29.46
CA MET A 47 -1.20 -12.96 -29.44
C MET A 47 -2.50 -13.36 -30.18
N GLY A 48 -3.27 -12.40 -30.69
CA GLY A 48 -4.57 -12.65 -31.33
C GLY A 48 -5.63 -13.16 -30.35
N LYS A 49 -5.52 -12.78 -29.07
CA LYS A 49 -6.42 -13.23 -27.99
C LYS A 49 -7.33 -12.10 -27.53
N ASP A 50 -8.58 -12.44 -27.27
CA ASP A 50 -9.61 -11.54 -26.74
C ASP A 50 -10.04 -11.89 -25.31
N THR A 51 -9.64 -13.06 -24.82
CA THR A 51 -9.98 -13.58 -23.50
C THR A 51 -8.75 -13.80 -22.61
N LEU A 52 -8.96 -13.75 -21.30
CA LEU A 52 -7.92 -14.06 -20.32
C LEU A 52 -7.80 -15.58 -20.11
N ASP A 53 -6.83 -16.20 -20.77
CA ASP A 53 -6.49 -17.62 -20.59
C ASP A 53 -5.12 -17.83 -19.94
N ASP A 54 -4.78 -19.10 -19.69
CA ASP A 54 -3.54 -19.46 -18.98
C ASP A 54 -2.29 -19.17 -19.81
N GLU A 55 -2.35 -19.31 -21.13
CA GLU A 55 -1.23 -19.02 -22.01
C GLU A 55 -0.93 -17.51 -22.06
N LEU A 56 -1.95 -16.65 -22.19
CA LEU A 56 -1.79 -15.20 -22.09
C LEU A 56 -1.30 -14.79 -20.69
N SER A 57 -1.85 -15.41 -19.66
CA SER A 57 -1.46 -15.15 -18.27
C SER A 57 0.02 -15.44 -18.04
N GLN A 58 0.49 -16.59 -18.50
CA GLN A 58 1.87 -17.02 -18.33
C GLN A 58 2.81 -16.17 -19.16
N ALA A 59 2.49 -15.90 -20.43
CA ALA A 59 3.27 -15.02 -21.30
C ALA A 59 3.44 -13.62 -20.69
N PHE A 60 2.40 -13.09 -20.06
CA PHE A 60 2.46 -11.79 -19.40
C PHE A 60 3.33 -11.82 -18.14
N ILE A 61 3.24 -12.87 -17.33
CA ILE A 61 4.09 -13.04 -16.14
C ILE A 61 5.57 -13.19 -16.54
N ASP A 62 5.85 -13.90 -17.62
CA ASP A 62 7.19 -14.16 -18.12
C ASP A 62 7.84 -12.92 -18.76
N ASP A 63 7.04 -11.95 -19.23
CA ASP A 63 7.49 -10.60 -19.59
C ASP A 63 7.87 -9.77 -18.34
N SER A 64 8.79 -10.30 -17.56
CA SER A 64 9.29 -9.75 -16.29
C SER A 64 10.64 -9.05 -16.42
N SER A 65 11.15 -8.90 -17.64
CA SER A 65 12.43 -8.23 -17.89
C SER A 65 12.35 -6.71 -17.68
N HIS A 66 13.38 -6.15 -17.08
CA HIS A 66 13.53 -4.71 -16.91
C HIS A 66 13.76 -4.03 -18.26
N PHE A 67 12.97 -2.99 -18.57
CA PHE A 67 12.94 -2.38 -19.90
C PHE A 67 14.29 -1.78 -20.37
N ARG A 68 15.17 -1.39 -19.45
CA ARG A 68 16.50 -0.83 -19.81
C ARG A 68 17.60 -1.87 -19.90
N THR A 69 17.54 -2.90 -19.06
CA THR A 69 18.67 -3.81 -18.84
C THR A 69 18.43 -5.21 -19.38
N GLY A 70 17.19 -5.55 -19.74
CA GLY A 70 16.80 -6.90 -20.17
C GLY A 70 16.83 -7.95 -19.06
N ALA A 71 17.47 -7.66 -17.93
CA ALA A 71 17.56 -8.53 -16.77
C ALA A 71 16.20 -8.70 -16.07
N TYR A 72 16.03 -9.83 -15.39
CA TYR A 72 14.84 -10.12 -14.59
C TYR A 72 14.54 -9.00 -13.58
N SER A 73 13.27 -8.58 -13.51
CA SER A 73 12.75 -7.62 -12.54
C SER A 73 11.71 -8.28 -11.65
N LYS A 74 12.09 -8.57 -10.40
CA LYS A 74 11.18 -9.07 -9.36
C LYS A 74 9.98 -8.14 -9.15
N SER A 75 10.16 -6.83 -9.31
CA SER A 75 9.08 -5.85 -9.21
C SER A 75 8.07 -5.99 -10.35
N ARG A 76 8.56 -6.14 -11.59
CA ARG A 76 7.72 -6.34 -12.78
C ARG A 76 6.96 -7.66 -12.70
N PHE A 77 7.66 -8.76 -12.36
CA PHE A 77 7.05 -10.07 -12.12
C PHE A 77 5.89 -10.00 -11.12
N LYS A 78 6.12 -9.37 -9.95
CA LYS A 78 5.08 -9.19 -8.92
C LYS A 78 3.89 -8.39 -9.42
N ARG A 79 4.13 -7.30 -10.15
CA ARG A 79 3.08 -6.46 -10.71
C ARG A 79 2.22 -7.21 -11.73
N HIS A 80 2.86 -7.97 -12.63
CA HIS A 80 2.16 -8.76 -13.65
C HIS A 80 1.36 -9.89 -13.01
N SER A 81 1.99 -10.65 -12.11
CA SER A 81 1.33 -11.70 -11.33
C SER A 81 0.12 -11.18 -10.57
N ARG A 82 0.25 -10.00 -9.94
CA ARG A 82 -0.85 -9.36 -9.22
C ARG A 82 -2.01 -9.01 -10.15
N CYS A 83 -1.72 -8.40 -11.30
CA CYS A 83 -2.73 -8.04 -12.32
C CYS A 83 -3.51 -9.28 -12.80
N ILE A 84 -2.82 -10.37 -13.13
CA ILE A 84 -3.46 -11.63 -13.53
C ILE A 84 -4.34 -12.19 -12.41
N HIS A 85 -3.82 -12.23 -11.18
CA HIS A 85 -4.57 -12.71 -10.03
C HIS A 85 -5.87 -11.93 -9.81
N ILE A 86 -5.80 -10.60 -9.90
CA ILE A 86 -6.98 -9.72 -9.79
C ILE A 86 -8.04 -10.08 -10.83
N LEU A 87 -7.64 -10.12 -12.11
CA LEU A 87 -8.57 -10.34 -13.21
C LEU A 87 -9.19 -11.75 -13.12
N LYS A 88 -8.39 -12.77 -12.78
CA LYS A 88 -8.88 -14.14 -12.57
C LYS A 88 -9.85 -14.22 -11.39
N THR A 89 -9.49 -13.69 -10.23
CA THR A 89 -10.36 -13.71 -9.05
C THR A 89 -11.68 -12.98 -9.30
N TYR A 90 -11.63 -11.81 -9.94
CA TYR A 90 -12.82 -11.05 -10.28
C TYR A 90 -13.71 -11.80 -11.29
N ARG A 91 -13.12 -12.40 -12.33
CA ARG A 91 -13.84 -13.25 -13.30
C ARG A 91 -14.52 -14.44 -12.62
N ASP A 92 -13.84 -15.08 -11.68
CA ASP A 92 -14.28 -16.35 -11.11
C ASP A 92 -15.32 -16.16 -9.99
N THR A 93 -15.19 -15.09 -9.19
CA THR A 93 -16.03 -14.86 -8.00
C THR A 93 -16.97 -13.68 -8.12
N GLY A 94 -16.74 -12.75 -9.06
CA GLY A 94 -17.43 -11.46 -9.14
C GLY A 94 -17.09 -10.51 -7.99
N ILE A 95 -16.22 -10.94 -7.08
CA ILE A 95 -15.70 -10.19 -5.94
C ILE A 95 -14.22 -10.04 -6.21
N SER A 96 -13.69 -8.87 -5.94
CA SER A 96 -12.27 -8.69 -6.12
C SER A 96 -11.59 -8.83 -4.76
N ASP A 97 -10.91 -9.96 -4.56
CA ASP A 97 -10.07 -10.24 -3.38
C ASP A 97 -8.79 -9.40 -3.47
N TRP A 98 -8.97 -8.11 -3.27
CA TRP A 98 -7.87 -7.19 -3.09
C TRP A 98 -7.38 -7.33 -1.66
N PRO A 99 -6.06 -7.41 -1.40
CA PRO A 99 -5.57 -6.78 -0.20
C PRO A 99 -5.97 -5.34 -0.40
N SER A 100 -6.98 -4.88 0.34
CA SER A 100 -7.03 -3.48 0.71
C SER A 100 -5.59 -3.16 1.07
N LEU A 101 -4.90 -2.34 0.26
CA LEU A 101 -3.85 -1.53 0.86
C LEU A 101 -4.62 -0.90 2.01
N PRO A 102 -4.34 -1.26 3.27
CA PRO A 102 -5.13 -0.75 4.36
C PRO A 102 -5.15 0.74 4.10
N ARG A 103 -6.37 1.29 3.91
CA ARG A 103 -6.58 2.72 4.09
C ARG A 103 -5.71 3.01 5.29
N ALA A 104 -4.68 3.85 5.13
CA ALA A 104 -3.76 4.14 6.22
C ALA A 104 -4.66 4.30 7.43
N PRO A 105 -4.59 3.36 8.42
CA PRO A 105 -5.67 3.18 9.38
C PRO A 105 -6.01 4.56 9.86
N VAL A 106 -7.31 4.93 9.84
CA VAL A 106 -7.75 6.22 10.36
C VAL A 106 -7.02 6.35 11.67
N LEU A 107 -6.00 7.20 11.68
CA LEU A 107 -5.12 7.28 12.82
C LEU A 107 -6.01 7.92 13.85
N ASP A 108 -6.28 7.20 14.95
CA ASP A 108 -7.05 7.77 16.04
C ASP A 108 -6.47 9.15 16.35
N GLU A 109 -7.33 10.17 16.44
CA GLU A 109 -6.84 11.53 16.57
C GLU A 109 -6.29 11.74 17.98
N LEU A 110 -5.06 12.29 18.07
CA LEU A 110 -4.52 12.75 19.34
C LEU A 110 -5.47 13.80 19.94
N THR A 111 -5.81 13.66 21.21
CA THR A 111 -6.73 14.61 21.89
C THR A 111 -6.01 15.57 22.83
N ALA A 112 -4.83 15.20 23.33
CA ALA A 112 -4.02 15.98 24.24
C ALA A 112 -3.33 17.14 23.52
N PRO A 113 -3.66 18.41 23.82
CA PRO A 113 -3.12 19.57 23.12
C PRO A 113 -1.59 19.62 23.09
N GLN A 114 -0.94 19.24 24.18
CA GLN A 114 0.52 19.27 24.29
C GLN A 114 1.19 18.19 23.43
N LEU A 115 0.56 17.02 23.25
CA LEU A 115 1.06 15.99 22.34
C LEU A 115 0.85 16.38 20.87
N ILE A 116 -0.28 17.03 20.55
CA ILE A 116 -0.55 17.59 19.22
C ILE A 116 0.50 18.66 18.87
N GLU A 117 0.81 19.55 19.82
CA GLU A 117 1.82 20.59 19.66
C GLU A 117 3.22 19.99 19.48
N ALA A 118 3.59 19.00 20.30
CA ALA A 118 4.86 18.29 20.18
C ALA A 118 5.00 17.58 18.82
N TYR A 119 3.93 16.93 18.36
CA TYR A 119 3.89 16.27 17.05
C TYR A 119 4.02 17.26 15.89
N THR A 120 3.33 18.40 15.98
CA THR A 120 3.40 19.44 14.96
C THR A 120 4.79 20.06 14.90
N SER A 121 5.38 20.36 16.06
CA SER A 121 6.75 20.85 16.19
C SER A 121 7.77 19.86 15.62
N PHE A 122 7.60 18.56 15.90
CA PHE A 122 8.44 17.50 15.34
C PHE A 122 8.39 17.46 13.80
N ILE A 123 7.21 17.55 13.19
CA ILE A 123 7.07 17.57 11.74
C ILE A 123 7.71 18.83 11.14
N HIS A 124 7.52 19.99 11.77
CA HIS A 124 8.14 21.25 11.36
C HIS A 124 9.67 21.14 11.40
N HIS A 125 10.23 20.65 12.50
CA HIS A 125 11.67 20.45 12.67
C HIS A 125 12.27 19.54 11.59
N MET A 126 11.64 18.39 11.31
CA MET A 126 12.11 17.49 10.26
C MET A 126 12.10 18.11 8.86
N ARG A 127 11.13 18.99 8.59
CA ARG A 127 10.96 19.62 7.28
C ARG A 127 11.89 20.81 7.10
N GLU A 128 11.89 21.74 8.04
CA GLU A 128 12.52 23.05 7.89
C GLU A 128 13.95 23.07 8.43
N GLU A 129 14.24 22.35 9.52
CA GLU A 129 15.57 22.37 10.14
C GLU A 129 16.46 21.25 9.62
N ILE A 130 15.94 20.01 9.54
CA ILE A 130 16.71 18.87 9.03
C ILE A 130 16.67 18.80 7.49
N GLY A 131 15.61 19.31 6.85
CA GLY A 131 15.47 19.29 5.39
C GLY A 131 15.23 17.88 4.82
N LEU A 132 14.55 17.00 5.54
CA LEU A 132 14.30 15.63 5.09
C LEU A 132 13.33 15.59 3.90
N ASN A 133 13.51 14.59 3.03
CA ASN A 133 12.58 14.38 1.93
C ASN A 133 11.20 13.92 2.46
N LYS A 134 10.15 14.17 1.67
CA LYS A 134 8.75 13.88 2.03
C LYS A 134 8.51 12.42 2.44
N ASN A 135 9.11 11.45 1.73
CA ASN A 135 8.87 10.04 2.00
C ASN A 135 9.47 9.62 3.35
N THR A 136 10.64 10.17 3.69
CA THR A 136 11.28 9.95 4.99
C THR A 136 10.46 10.59 6.11
N ILE A 137 9.99 11.83 5.92
CA ILE A 137 9.11 12.50 6.88
C ILE A 137 7.82 11.70 7.10
N ASP A 138 7.17 11.23 6.04
CA ASP A 138 5.93 10.45 6.14
C ASP A 138 6.15 9.14 6.94
N GLY A 139 7.33 8.53 6.83
CA GLY A 139 7.72 7.35 7.60
C GLY A 139 7.83 7.65 9.10
N TYR A 140 8.63 8.66 9.47
CA TYR A 140 8.80 9.07 10.87
C TYR A 140 7.51 9.60 11.49
N LYS A 141 6.76 10.40 10.73
CA LYS A 141 5.47 10.95 11.14
C LYS A 141 4.52 9.84 11.61
N ARG A 142 4.38 8.77 10.84
CA ARG A 142 3.50 7.64 11.21
C ARG A 142 3.97 6.94 12.48
N PHE A 143 5.26 6.69 12.61
CA PHE A 143 5.82 6.01 13.78
C PHE A 143 5.62 6.83 15.05
N VAL A 144 6.00 8.12 15.02
CA VAL A 144 5.85 9.03 16.17
C VAL A 144 4.39 9.22 16.54
N HIS A 145 3.48 9.29 15.57
CA HIS A 145 2.06 9.37 15.84
C HIS A 145 1.54 8.16 16.63
N HIS A 146 1.95 6.95 16.24
CA HIS A 146 1.57 5.73 16.98
C HIS A 146 2.12 5.72 18.40
N PHE A 147 3.34 6.22 18.60
CA PHE A 147 3.91 6.34 19.93
C PHE A 147 3.14 7.33 20.80
N LEU A 148 2.79 8.49 20.27
CA LEU A 148 2.04 9.50 21.02
C LEU A 148 0.61 9.03 21.35
N LEU A 149 -0.03 8.26 20.47
CA LEU A 149 -1.32 7.62 20.77
C LEU A 149 -1.20 6.62 21.91
N TYR A 150 -0.18 5.75 21.87
CA TYR A 150 0.10 4.83 22.97
C TYR A 150 0.33 5.58 24.29
N CYS A 151 1.07 6.69 24.28
CA CYS A 151 1.27 7.52 25.46
C CYS A 151 -0.07 8.09 25.98
N GLU A 152 -0.91 8.60 25.08
CA GLU A 152 -2.23 9.14 25.45
C GLU A 152 -3.16 8.08 26.04
N GLU A 153 -3.19 6.88 25.46
CA GLU A 153 -3.93 5.72 25.99
C GLU A 153 -3.45 5.31 27.38
N ASN A 154 -2.14 5.44 27.63
CA ASN A 154 -1.51 5.23 28.94
C ASN A 154 -1.56 6.46 29.86
N ARG A 155 -2.44 7.42 29.56
CA ARG A 155 -2.74 8.62 30.36
C ARG A 155 -1.62 9.67 30.40
N CYS A 156 -0.60 9.57 29.56
CA CYS A 156 0.34 10.65 29.36
C CYS A 156 -0.37 11.77 28.58
N ARG A 157 -0.33 12.99 29.11
CA ARG A 157 -0.86 14.20 28.45
C ARG A 157 0.25 15.08 27.92
N THR A 158 1.49 14.88 28.38
CA THR A 158 2.66 15.66 27.97
C THR A 158 3.86 14.77 27.70
N THR A 159 4.84 15.27 26.94
CA THR A 159 6.09 14.54 26.66
C THR A 159 6.96 14.35 27.91
N GLY A 160 6.82 15.20 28.92
CA GLY A 160 7.54 15.09 30.19
C GLY A 160 7.04 13.98 31.11
N GLU A 161 5.84 13.45 30.84
CA GLU A 161 5.26 12.32 31.57
C GLU A 161 5.70 10.95 31.01
N ILE A 162 6.38 10.95 29.85
CA ILE A 162 6.88 9.74 29.21
C ILE A 162 8.06 9.21 30.03
N GLN A 163 7.93 7.96 30.47
CA GLN A 163 8.94 7.26 31.24
C GLN A 163 9.81 6.39 30.34
N SER A 164 11.00 6.05 30.82
CA SER A 164 11.93 5.17 30.10
C SER A 164 11.35 3.78 29.82
N GLY A 165 10.37 3.33 30.60
CA GLY A 165 9.65 2.08 30.40
C GLY A 165 8.58 2.11 29.30
N ASP A 166 8.13 3.29 28.88
CA ASP A 166 7.06 3.42 27.88
C ASP A 166 7.54 3.08 26.48
N VAL A 167 8.78 3.41 26.15
CA VAL A 167 9.39 3.09 24.85
C VAL A 167 9.49 1.59 24.61
N PRO A 168 10.12 0.77 25.48
CA PRO A 168 10.16 -0.69 25.27
C PRO A 168 8.76 -1.32 25.27
N SER A 169 7.85 -0.85 26.13
CA SER A 169 6.46 -1.35 26.17
C SER A 169 5.70 -1.05 24.88
N PHE A 170 5.87 0.16 24.33
CA PHE A 170 5.33 0.52 23.01
C PHE A 170 5.90 -0.36 21.90
N LEU A 171 7.22 -0.63 21.91
CA LEU A 171 7.85 -1.48 20.91
C LEU A 171 7.29 -2.92 20.94
N GLU A 172 6.99 -3.45 22.13
CA GLU A 172 6.35 -4.76 22.26
C GLU A 172 4.94 -4.79 21.64
N VAL A 173 4.12 -3.76 21.89
CA VAL A 173 2.79 -3.61 21.28
C VAL A 173 2.91 -3.47 19.76
N LEU A 174 3.86 -2.65 19.29
CA LEU A 174 4.05 -2.38 17.88
C LEU A 174 4.51 -3.63 17.10
N CYS A 175 5.39 -4.45 17.69
CA CYS A 175 5.83 -5.73 17.12
C CYS A 175 4.71 -6.76 17.03
N ARG A 176 3.78 -6.74 17.99
CA ARG A 176 2.66 -7.68 18.05
C ARG A 176 1.64 -7.41 16.95
N ASP A 177 1.35 -6.13 16.70
CA ASP A 177 0.17 -5.75 15.94
C ASP A 177 0.47 -5.26 14.51
N ARG A 178 1.61 -4.60 14.27
CA ARG A 178 1.77 -3.79 13.05
C ARG A 178 3.12 -3.89 12.35
N TYR A 179 4.21 -4.18 13.04
CA TYR A 179 5.56 -4.13 12.47
C TYR A 179 6.33 -5.45 12.63
N GLN A 180 7.04 -5.84 11.57
CA GLN A 180 8.08 -6.85 11.69
C GLN A 180 9.26 -6.26 12.47
N PRO A 181 9.90 -7.00 13.40
CA PRO A 181 11.03 -6.49 14.18
C PRO A 181 12.15 -5.88 13.34
N THR A 182 12.39 -6.44 12.15
CA THR A 182 13.39 -5.97 11.18
C THR A 182 13.09 -4.60 10.57
N SER A 183 11.85 -4.11 10.69
CA SER A 183 11.42 -2.81 10.14
C SER A 183 11.51 -1.68 11.16
N ILE A 184 11.67 -1.99 12.46
CA ILE A 184 11.70 -0.99 13.54
C ILE A 184 13.02 -0.23 13.56
N GLY A 185 14.13 -0.89 13.26
CA GLY A 185 15.46 -0.25 13.23
C GLY A 185 15.58 0.90 12.22
N ALA A 186 14.74 0.91 11.17
CA ALA A 186 14.69 2.01 10.21
C ALA A 186 14.01 3.28 10.78
N HIS A 187 13.27 3.15 11.89
CA HIS A 187 12.53 4.24 12.54
C HIS A 187 13.20 4.74 13.83
N LEU A 188 14.20 4.01 14.33
CA LEU A 188 15.00 4.37 15.51
C LEU A 188 16.48 4.49 15.08
N PRO A 189 16.86 5.57 14.37
CA PRO A 189 18.28 5.82 14.13
C PRO A 189 18.96 6.06 15.49
N GLY A 190 19.93 5.19 15.81
CA GLY A 190 20.76 5.31 17.01
C GLY A 190 21.75 6.46 16.94
#